data_AF-A0A814DDP9-F1
#
_entry.id   AF-A0A814DDP9-F1
#
_cell.length_a   1.000
_cell.length_b   1.000
_cell.length_c   1.000
_cell.angle_alpha   90.00
_cell.angle_beta   90.00
_cell.angle_gamma   90.00
#
_symmetry.space_group_name_H-M   'P 1'
#
loop_
_entity.id
_entity.type
_entity.pdbx_description
1 polymer ?
#
loop_
_entity_poly.entity_id
_entity_poly.type
_entity_poly.pdbx_seq_one_letter_code
_entity_poly.pdbx_strand_id
1 'polypeptide(L)'
;MGQRKNSKPMNYDRTFDSDEKDLLTLKGYVKAFDLCENDSDVFARLAKEMDEIDVDVWKNQLKSKKMFESAKYLFSYWKNNIESKQDEINNLRKFIEIFSLLENVFRNVLLRPYIPTYRVINMNCGRYCSFVTESDKLLFHKLNFHENSSNLLVYHGNDSIQTIIYAITCAIFWHTLSMKLKYK
;
A
#
# COMPACT_ATOMS: atom_id res chain seq x y z
N MET A 1 35.65 47.43 -10.37
CA MET A 1 35.16 46.13 -10.87
C MET A 1 35.66 45.07 -9.89
N GLY A 2 34.90 44.24 -9.18
CA GLY A 2 33.47 43.99 -9.00
C GLY A 2 33.45 42.78 -8.08
N GLN A 3 32.76 42.87 -6.93
CA GLN A 3 32.65 41.76 -5.98
C GLN A 3 31.97 40.55 -6.63
N ARG A 4 32.46 39.33 -6.36
CA ARG A 4 31.62 38.13 -6.41
C ARG A 4 31.88 37.25 -5.18
N LYS A 5 30.87 37.22 -4.32
CA LYS A 5 30.68 36.24 -3.26
C LYS A 5 30.51 34.87 -3.92
N ASN A 6 31.37 33.92 -3.62
CA ASN A 6 31.07 32.51 -3.85
C ASN A 6 30.56 31.93 -2.54
N SER A 7 29.23 31.82 -2.47
CA SER A 7 28.50 31.07 -1.45
C SER A 7 29.03 29.65 -1.37
N LYS A 8 29.37 29.20 -0.15
CA LYS A 8 29.59 27.78 0.15
C LYS A 8 28.36 26.98 -0.30
N PRO A 9 28.53 25.81 -0.92
CA PRO A 9 27.40 24.92 -1.15
C PRO A 9 26.78 24.55 0.20
N MET A 10 25.48 24.77 0.33
CA MET A 10 24.68 24.27 1.45
C MET A 10 24.74 22.76 1.42
N ASN A 11 25.44 22.17 2.40
CA ASN A 11 25.41 20.73 2.63
C ASN A 11 24.02 20.40 3.18
N TYR A 12 23.14 19.89 2.33
CA TYR A 12 21.92 19.22 2.77
C TYR A 12 22.25 17.77 3.12
N ASP A 13 23.11 17.57 4.11
CA ASP A 13 23.08 16.32 4.88
C ASP A 13 21.85 16.39 5.79
N ARG A 14 20.68 16.13 5.21
CA ARG A 14 19.61 15.51 5.98
C ARG A 14 19.97 14.03 6.00
N THR A 15 20.70 13.64 7.03
CA THR A 15 20.66 12.27 7.55
C THR A 15 19.19 11.88 7.64
N PHE A 16 18.76 11.06 6.68
CA PHE A 16 17.55 10.26 6.85
C PHE A 16 17.79 9.43 8.09
N ASP A 17 16.87 9.50 9.06
CA ASP A 17 16.89 8.59 10.19
C ASP A 17 16.98 7.17 9.66
N SER A 18 17.93 6.39 10.18
CA SER A 18 18.24 5.03 9.73
C SER A 18 17.00 4.12 9.73
N ASP A 19 16.02 4.45 10.55
CA ASP A 19 14.85 3.64 10.84
C ASP A 19 13.79 3.77 9.71
N GLU A 20 13.69 4.93 9.04
CA GLU A 20 12.80 5.13 7.87
C GLU A 20 13.29 4.39 6.62
N LYS A 21 14.62 4.26 6.47
CA LYS A 21 15.21 3.46 5.37
C LYS A 21 14.97 1.98 5.55
N ASP A 22 14.97 1.50 6.79
CA ASP A 22 14.81 0.08 7.09
C ASP A 22 13.40 -0.41 6.73
N LEU A 23 12.34 0.34 7.05
CA LEU A 23 10.94 0.01 6.71
C LEU A 23 10.70 -0.23 5.21
N LEU A 24 11.44 0.49 4.35
CA LEU A 24 11.36 0.35 2.88
C LEU A 24 12.22 -0.80 2.32
N THR A 25 12.95 -1.51 3.17
CA THR A 25 13.65 -2.74 2.80
C THR A 25 12.82 -3.96 3.15
N LEU A 26 12.97 -5.04 2.38
CA LEU A 26 12.37 -6.34 2.72
C LEU A 26 12.76 -6.78 4.14
N LYS A 27 13.96 -6.43 4.61
CA LYS A 27 14.43 -6.78 5.96
C LYS A 27 13.73 -5.98 7.06
N GLY A 28 13.51 -4.67 6.90
CA GLY A 28 12.77 -3.90 7.90
C GLY A 28 11.28 -4.19 7.85
N TYR A 29 10.71 -4.46 6.67
CA TYR A 29 9.36 -4.99 6.54
C TYR A 29 9.25 -6.35 7.24
N VAL A 30 10.09 -7.35 6.89
CA VAL A 30 10.08 -8.66 7.58
C VAL A 30 10.33 -8.50 9.08
N LYS A 31 11.26 -7.66 9.54
CA LYS A 31 11.53 -7.43 10.97
C LYS A 31 10.35 -6.78 11.71
N ALA A 32 9.63 -5.86 11.07
CA ALA A 32 8.40 -5.29 11.64
C ALA A 32 7.31 -6.35 11.83
N PHE A 33 7.26 -7.37 10.95
CA PHE A 33 6.28 -8.45 10.98
C PHE A 33 6.73 -9.71 11.77
N ASP A 34 8.02 -10.04 11.80
CA ASP A 34 8.63 -11.16 12.56
C ASP A 34 8.62 -10.89 14.07
N LEU A 35 8.58 -9.63 14.49
CA LEU A 35 8.47 -9.23 15.89
C LEU A 35 7.01 -9.22 16.40
N CYS A 36 6.05 -9.68 15.60
CA CYS A 36 4.63 -9.69 15.96
C CYS A 36 4.16 -11.13 16.11
N GLU A 37 3.63 -11.47 17.28
CA GLU A 37 3.20 -12.85 17.59
C GLU A 37 1.87 -13.21 16.91
N ASN A 38 1.08 -12.20 16.47
CA ASN A 38 -0.27 -12.35 15.93
C ASN A 38 -0.60 -11.25 14.89
N ASP A 39 -1.52 -11.52 13.95
CA ASP A 39 -2.02 -10.51 12.97
C ASP A 39 -2.48 -9.20 13.64
N SER A 40 -3.07 -9.28 14.84
CA SER A 40 -3.53 -8.11 15.61
C SER A 40 -2.41 -7.19 16.09
N ASP A 41 -1.20 -7.70 16.33
CA ASP A 41 -0.06 -6.91 16.83
C ASP A 41 0.65 -6.16 15.70
N VAL A 42 0.65 -6.75 14.51
CA VAL A 42 1.04 -6.09 13.26
C VAL A 42 0.13 -4.89 13.03
N PHE A 43 -1.19 -5.08 13.14
CA PHE A 43 -2.15 -3.98 13.02
C PHE A 43 -1.99 -2.94 14.12
N ALA A 44 -1.68 -3.31 15.37
CA ALA A 44 -1.48 -2.33 16.44
C ALA A 44 -0.17 -1.54 16.27
N ARG A 45 0.91 -2.15 15.76
CA ARG A 45 2.18 -1.45 15.47
C ARG A 45 2.11 -0.61 14.22
N LEU A 46 1.62 -1.18 13.12
CA LEU A 46 1.36 -0.42 11.90
C LEU A 46 0.32 0.67 12.17
N ALA A 47 -0.79 0.41 12.87
CA ALA A 47 -1.73 1.48 13.24
C ALA A 47 -1.13 2.49 14.22
N LYS A 48 -0.20 2.12 15.11
CA LYS A 48 0.47 3.11 15.99
C LYS A 48 1.46 3.99 15.23
N GLU A 49 2.12 3.47 14.19
CA GLU A 49 2.97 4.26 13.29
C GLU A 49 2.16 4.95 12.16
N MET A 50 0.98 4.43 11.81
CA MET A 50 0.10 4.89 10.73
C MET A 50 -1.09 5.73 11.21
N ASP A 51 -1.40 5.78 12.51
CA ASP A 51 -2.36 6.71 13.11
C ASP A 51 -1.90 8.16 12.91
N GLU A 52 -0.61 8.36 12.64
CA GLU A 52 -0.02 9.67 12.32
C GLU A 52 0.17 9.91 10.81
N ILE A 53 -0.02 8.91 9.94
CA ILE A 53 0.25 9.00 8.50
C ILE A 53 -1.06 9.11 7.72
N ASP A 54 -1.45 10.34 7.42
CA ASP A 54 -2.46 10.63 6.41
C ASP A 54 -1.95 10.23 5.00
N VAL A 55 -2.88 9.98 4.07
CA VAL A 55 -2.62 9.64 2.67
C VAL A 55 -1.67 10.65 2.01
N ASP A 56 -1.84 11.93 2.31
CA ASP A 56 -0.98 13.00 1.80
C ASP A 56 0.44 12.97 2.41
N VAL A 57 0.57 12.59 3.68
CA VAL A 57 1.88 12.41 4.34
C VAL A 57 2.62 11.24 3.70
N TRP A 58 1.95 10.10 3.53
CA TRP A 58 2.52 8.93 2.86
C TRP A 58 2.98 9.24 1.44
N LYS A 59 2.14 9.94 0.67
CA LYS A 59 2.45 10.38 -0.68
C LYS A 59 3.73 11.23 -0.73
N ASN A 60 3.91 12.12 0.24
CA ASN A 60 5.09 12.98 0.35
C ASN A 60 6.35 12.22 0.83
N GLN A 61 6.20 11.10 1.53
CA GLN A 61 7.30 10.23 1.94
C GLN A 61 7.86 9.38 0.80
N LEU A 62 7.09 9.14 -0.27
CA LEU A 62 7.56 8.53 -1.53
C LEU A 62 8.43 9.52 -2.35
N LYS A 63 9.50 10.03 -1.73
CA LYS A 63 10.38 11.11 -2.22
C LYS A 63 11.12 10.77 -3.52
N SER A 64 11.29 9.49 -3.85
CA SER A 64 11.91 9.09 -5.12
C SER A 64 10.87 8.94 -6.23
N LYS A 65 11.13 9.53 -7.40
CA LYS A 65 10.27 9.42 -8.59
C LYS A 65 9.94 7.95 -8.91
N LYS A 66 10.90 7.04 -8.71
CA LYS A 66 10.70 5.59 -8.97
C LYS A 66 9.73 4.95 -7.98
N MET A 67 9.82 5.27 -6.69
CA MET A 67 8.91 4.73 -5.66
C MET A 67 7.49 5.27 -5.82
N PHE A 68 7.34 6.57 -6.11
CA PHE A 68 6.04 7.14 -6.37
C PHE A 68 5.39 6.56 -7.64
N GLU A 69 6.13 6.44 -8.74
CA GLU A 69 5.61 5.83 -9.96
C GLU A 69 5.15 4.38 -9.73
N SER A 70 5.79 3.63 -8.83
CA SER A 70 5.32 2.29 -8.43
C SER A 70 3.89 2.32 -7.89
N ALA A 71 3.55 3.25 -6.99
CA ALA A 71 2.23 3.35 -6.35
C ALA A 71 1.26 4.32 -7.03
N LYS A 72 1.67 5.03 -8.07
CA LYS A 72 0.89 6.11 -8.71
C LYS A 72 -0.51 5.70 -9.10
N TYR A 73 -0.69 4.45 -9.54
CA TYR A 73 -2.00 3.95 -9.91
C TYR A 73 -2.93 3.80 -8.69
N LEU A 74 -2.43 3.35 -7.53
CA LEU A 74 -3.19 3.30 -6.28
C LEU A 74 -3.67 4.70 -5.87
N PHE A 75 -2.76 5.69 -5.87
CA PHE A 75 -3.14 7.08 -5.56
C PHE A 75 -4.12 7.68 -6.57
N SER A 76 -3.96 7.37 -7.86
CA SER A 76 -4.90 7.83 -8.89
C SER A 76 -6.28 7.18 -8.70
N TYR A 77 -6.31 5.89 -8.36
CA TYR A 77 -7.54 5.17 -8.06
C TYR A 77 -8.24 5.76 -6.82
N TRP A 78 -7.48 6.06 -5.77
CA TRP A 78 -7.97 6.75 -4.57
C TRP A 78 -8.61 8.09 -4.93
N LYS A 79 -7.87 8.96 -5.61
CA LYS A 79 -8.36 10.29 -6.02
C LYS A 79 -9.63 10.22 -6.86
N ASN A 80 -9.66 9.33 -7.85
CA ASN A 80 -10.74 9.31 -8.83
C ASN A 80 -12.02 8.62 -8.33
N ASN A 81 -11.90 7.65 -7.43
CA ASN A 81 -13.03 6.80 -7.04
C ASN A 81 -13.44 6.97 -5.58
N ILE A 82 -12.53 7.44 -4.73
CA ILE A 82 -12.71 7.44 -3.28
C ILE A 82 -12.92 8.86 -2.79
N GLU A 83 -12.02 9.81 -3.11
CA GLU A 83 -12.11 11.21 -2.65
C GLU A 83 -13.48 11.88 -2.88
N SER A 84 -14.12 11.61 -4.01
CA SER A 84 -15.43 12.18 -4.34
C SER A 84 -16.63 11.41 -3.77
N LYS A 85 -16.41 10.22 -3.20
CA LYS A 85 -17.47 9.29 -2.75
C LYS A 85 -17.34 8.88 -1.28
N GLN A 86 -16.50 9.60 -0.51
CA GLN A 86 -16.19 9.26 0.88
C GLN A 86 -17.41 9.36 1.81
N ASP A 87 -18.48 10.05 1.37
CA ASP A 87 -19.67 10.27 2.17
C ASP A 87 -20.61 9.07 2.28
N GLU A 88 -20.50 8.10 1.37
CA GLU A 88 -21.38 6.93 1.32
C GLU A 88 -20.78 5.73 2.07
N ILE A 89 -21.45 5.28 3.14
CA ILE A 89 -21.03 4.14 3.99
C ILE A 89 -20.76 2.87 3.17
N ASN A 90 -21.63 2.58 2.20
CA ASN A 90 -21.48 1.39 1.35
C ASN A 90 -20.23 1.45 0.46
N ASN A 91 -19.88 2.64 -0.03
CA ASN A 91 -18.64 2.82 -0.79
C ASN A 91 -17.41 2.68 0.10
N LEU A 92 -17.43 3.22 1.31
CA LEU A 92 -16.34 3.04 2.27
C LEU A 92 -16.09 1.56 2.56
N ARG A 93 -17.15 0.79 2.90
CA ARG A 93 -17.05 -0.66 3.13
C ARG A 93 -16.48 -1.39 1.92
N LYS A 94 -16.95 -1.06 0.72
CA LYS A 94 -16.43 -1.63 -0.53
C LYS A 94 -14.92 -1.42 -0.66
N PHE A 95 -14.45 -0.19 -0.51
CA PHE A 95 -13.03 0.13 -0.67
C PHE A 95 -12.15 -0.46 0.45
N ILE A 96 -12.65 -0.53 1.68
CA ILE A 96 -11.99 -1.23 2.80
C ILE A 96 -11.71 -2.69 2.42
N GLU A 97 -12.72 -3.39 1.91
CA GLU A 97 -12.59 -4.81 1.55
C GLU A 97 -11.64 -5.03 0.37
N ILE A 98 -11.67 -4.15 -0.64
CA ILE A 98 -10.73 -4.20 -1.78
C ILE A 98 -9.29 -4.02 -1.32
N PHE A 99 -8.99 -2.99 -0.51
CA PHE A 99 -7.63 -2.73 -0.07
C PHE A 99 -7.14 -3.77 0.94
N SER A 100 -8.02 -4.30 1.80
CA SER A 100 -7.70 -5.42 2.67
C SER A 100 -7.32 -6.68 1.88
N LEU A 101 -8.05 -6.97 0.79
CA LEU A 101 -7.74 -8.11 -0.08
C LEU A 101 -6.38 -7.96 -0.77
N LEU A 102 -6.11 -6.77 -1.33
CA LEU A 102 -4.85 -6.45 -1.99
C LEU A 102 -3.67 -6.50 -1.02
N GLU A 103 -3.78 -5.82 0.13
CA GLU A 103 -2.75 -5.81 1.18
C GLU A 103 -2.40 -7.23 1.60
N ASN A 104 -3.40 -8.08 1.87
CA ASN A 104 -3.16 -9.45 2.32
C ASN A 104 -2.38 -10.26 1.29
N VAL A 105 -2.68 -10.12 -0.01
CA VAL A 105 -1.89 -10.79 -1.06
C VAL A 105 -0.46 -10.26 -1.08
N PHE A 106 -0.26 -8.95 -1.12
CA PHE A 106 1.09 -8.37 -1.19
C PHE A 106 1.94 -8.73 0.03
N ARG A 107 1.36 -8.66 1.23
CA ARG A 107 2.01 -9.09 2.48
C ARG A 107 2.41 -10.56 2.41
N ASN A 108 1.49 -11.46 2.05
CA ASN A 108 1.79 -12.89 2.03
C ASN A 108 2.87 -13.24 1.00
N VAL A 109 2.90 -12.53 -0.13
CA VAL A 109 3.95 -12.68 -1.15
C VAL A 109 5.32 -12.28 -0.61
N LEU A 110 5.39 -11.25 0.23
CA LEU A 110 6.64 -10.79 0.83
C LEU A 110 7.12 -11.72 1.96
N LEU A 111 6.21 -12.14 2.84
CA LEU A 111 6.54 -12.95 4.02
C LEU A 111 6.78 -14.42 3.66
N ARG A 112 6.05 -14.95 2.68
CA ARG A 112 6.05 -16.38 2.34
C ARG A 112 6.09 -16.57 0.81
N PRO A 113 7.13 -16.07 0.12
CA PRO A 113 7.20 -16.04 -1.34
C PRO A 113 7.20 -17.44 -1.99
N TYR A 114 7.60 -18.46 -1.23
CA TYR A 114 7.69 -19.85 -1.67
C TYR A 114 6.35 -20.60 -1.67
N ILE A 115 5.26 -19.99 -1.17
CA ILE A 115 3.92 -20.60 -1.14
C ILE A 115 3.08 -20.01 -2.30
N PRO A 116 2.86 -20.76 -3.41
CA PRO A 116 2.22 -20.21 -4.61
C PRO A 116 0.78 -19.75 -4.38
N THR A 117 0.04 -20.40 -3.48
CA THR A 117 -1.38 -20.09 -3.19
C THR A 117 -1.56 -18.70 -2.60
N TYR A 118 -0.53 -18.09 -2.00
CA TYR A 118 -0.60 -16.74 -1.45
C TYR A 118 -0.58 -15.62 -2.49
N ARG A 119 -0.30 -15.94 -3.75
CA ARG A 119 -0.43 -15.01 -4.87
C ARG A 119 -1.85 -14.97 -5.44
N VAL A 120 -2.77 -15.79 -4.94
CA VAL A 120 -4.04 -16.08 -5.60
C VAL A 120 -5.22 -15.51 -4.82
N ILE A 121 -6.14 -14.90 -5.56
CA ILE A 121 -7.48 -14.53 -5.11
C ILE A 121 -8.48 -15.46 -5.81
N ASN A 122 -9.30 -16.16 -5.03
CA ASN A 122 -10.45 -16.90 -5.55
C ASN A 122 -11.59 -15.91 -5.84
N MET A 123 -11.94 -15.71 -7.10
CA MET A 123 -12.99 -14.77 -7.51
C MET A 123 -14.40 -15.21 -7.10
N ASN A 124 -14.58 -16.50 -6.77
CA ASN A 124 -15.84 -17.03 -6.23
C ASN A 124 -15.95 -16.88 -4.71
N CYS A 125 -14.92 -16.36 -4.03
CA CYS A 125 -15.03 -16.15 -2.60
C CYS A 125 -16.00 -15.01 -2.31
N GLY A 126 -16.80 -15.15 -1.24
CA GLY A 126 -17.86 -14.19 -0.92
C GLY A 126 -17.37 -12.75 -0.81
N ARG A 127 -16.15 -12.54 -0.29
CA ARG A 127 -15.50 -11.22 -0.22
C ARG A 127 -15.25 -10.62 -1.60
N TYR A 128 -14.70 -11.37 -2.55
CA TYR A 128 -14.48 -10.86 -3.91
C TYR A 128 -15.81 -10.56 -4.61
N CYS A 129 -16.73 -11.54 -4.62
CA CYS A 129 -18.03 -11.38 -5.30
C CYS A 129 -18.86 -10.21 -4.76
N SER A 130 -18.77 -9.92 -3.45
CA SER A 130 -19.63 -8.91 -2.82
C SER A 130 -19.12 -7.48 -2.99
N PHE A 131 -17.80 -7.29 -3.18
CA PHE A 131 -17.18 -5.97 -3.11
C PHE A 131 -16.42 -5.56 -4.36
N VAL A 132 -16.02 -6.49 -5.22
CA VAL A 132 -15.27 -6.17 -6.46
C VAL A 132 -16.25 -6.06 -7.63
N THR A 133 -16.33 -4.88 -8.25
CA THR A 133 -17.12 -4.66 -9.47
C THR A 133 -16.25 -4.71 -10.73
N GLU A 134 -16.87 -4.81 -11.91
CA GLU A 134 -16.13 -4.80 -13.20
C GLU A 134 -15.22 -3.58 -13.36
N SER A 135 -15.64 -2.41 -12.86
CA SER A 135 -14.82 -1.19 -12.85
C SER A 135 -13.53 -1.33 -12.04
N ASP A 136 -13.54 -2.17 -11.01
CA ASP A 136 -12.42 -2.33 -10.10
C ASP A 136 -11.41 -3.36 -10.62
N LYS A 137 -11.80 -4.24 -11.55
CA LYS A 137 -10.89 -5.21 -12.17
C LYS A 137 -9.70 -4.53 -12.85
N LEU A 138 -9.89 -3.31 -13.37
CA LEU A 138 -8.79 -2.52 -13.94
C LEU A 138 -7.71 -2.21 -12.89
N LEU A 139 -8.09 -2.01 -11.62
CA LEU A 139 -7.13 -1.83 -10.52
C LEU A 139 -6.26 -3.07 -10.36
N PHE A 140 -6.88 -4.25 -10.25
CA PHE A 140 -6.15 -5.51 -10.14
C PHE A 140 -5.20 -5.73 -11.33
N HIS A 141 -5.68 -5.53 -12.56
CA HIS A 141 -4.85 -5.67 -13.75
C HIS A 141 -3.63 -4.73 -13.74
N LYS A 142 -3.82 -3.47 -13.36
CA LYS A 142 -2.74 -2.48 -13.27
C LYS A 142 -1.74 -2.77 -12.15
N LEU A 143 -2.12 -3.60 -11.19
CA LEU A 143 -1.26 -4.12 -10.13
C LEU A 143 -0.69 -5.50 -10.47
N ASN A 144 -0.61 -5.87 -11.75
CA ASN A 144 -0.07 -7.16 -12.24
C ASN A 144 -0.82 -8.40 -11.73
N PHE A 145 -2.13 -8.28 -11.52
CA PHE A 145 -2.98 -9.45 -11.38
C PHE A 145 -3.51 -9.90 -12.74
N HIS A 146 -3.48 -11.21 -12.99
CA HIS A 146 -3.93 -11.83 -14.23
C HIS A 146 -4.85 -12.99 -13.93
N GLU A 147 -5.89 -13.14 -14.75
CA GLU A 147 -6.78 -14.30 -14.70
C GLU A 147 -6.05 -15.51 -15.30
N ASN A 148 -5.88 -16.58 -14.52
CA ASN A 148 -5.19 -17.80 -14.95
C ASN A 148 -6.16 -18.98 -15.17
N SER A 149 -7.40 -18.83 -14.72
CA SER A 149 -8.55 -19.73 -14.94
C SER A 149 -9.84 -18.96 -14.67
N SER A 150 -11.01 -19.49 -15.04
CA SER A 150 -12.30 -18.77 -14.99
C SER A 150 -12.61 -18.09 -13.64
N ASN A 151 -12.03 -18.56 -12.53
CA ASN A 151 -12.35 -18.08 -11.18
C ASN A 151 -11.12 -17.73 -10.31
N LEU A 152 -9.91 -17.67 -10.88
CA LEU A 152 -8.70 -17.33 -10.12
C LEU A 152 -7.99 -16.12 -10.70
N LEU A 153 -7.68 -15.17 -9.82
CA LEU A 153 -6.92 -13.97 -10.11
C LEU A 153 -5.56 -14.06 -9.41
N VAL A 154 -4.47 -14.04 -10.17
CA VAL A 154 -3.12 -14.37 -9.70
C VAL A 154 -2.21 -13.16 -9.79
N TYR A 155 -1.46 -12.85 -8.73
CA TYR A 155 -0.44 -11.79 -8.72
C TYR A 155 0.89 -12.27 -9.32
N HIS A 156 1.31 -11.61 -10.40
CA HIS A 156 2.55 -11.91 -11.13
C HIS A 156 3.68 -10.90 -10.88
N GLY A 157 3.57 -10.05 -9.86
CA GLY A 157 4.64 -9.12 -9.52
C GLY A 157 5.91 -9.82 -9.05
N ASN A 158 7.04 -9.37 -9.61
CA ASN A 158 8.38 -9.89 -9.36
C ASN A 158 9.32 -8.86 -8.71
N ASP A 159 8.94 -7.57 -8.71
CA ASP A 159 9.70 -6.51 -8.04
C ASP A 159 9.27 -6.42 -6.56
N SER A 160 10.15 -6.87 -5.67
CA SER A 160 9.89 -6.87 -4.23
C SER A 160 9.72 -5.46 -3.65
N ILE A 161 10.44 -4.45 -4.16
CA ILE A 161 10.33 -3.07 -3.67
C ILE A 161 8.96 -2.52 -4.06
N GLN A 162 8.53 -2.74 -5.30
CA GLN A 162 7.19 -2.37 -5.74
C GLN A 162 6.11 -3.08 -4.90
N THR A 163 6.29 -4.37 -4.62
CA THR A 163 5.34 -5.15 -3.80
C THR A 163 5.24 -4.62 -2.37
N ILE A 164 6.37 -4.24 -1.74
CA ILE A 164 6.40 -3.59 -0.41
C ILE A 164 5.60 -2.28 -0.45
N ILE A 165 5.85 -1.43 -1.45
CA ILE A 165 5.16 -0.15 -1.57
C ILE A 165 3.65 -0.38 -1.74
N TYR A 166 3.24 -1.39 -2.51
CA TYR A 166 1.82 -1.77 -2.64
C TYR A 166 1.21 -2.21 -1.32
N ALA A 167 1.87 -3.09 -0.58
CA ALA A 167 1.38 -3.56 0.71
C ALA A 167 1.15 -2.39 1.69
N ILE A 168 2.14 -1.52 1.85
CA ILE A 168 2.06 -0.36 2.77
C ILE A 168 0.97 0.60 2.30
N THR A 169 0.92 0.93 1.00
CA THR A 169 -0.08 1.87 0.48
C THR A 169 -1.50 1.34 0.67
N CYS A 170 -1.74 0.04 0.41
CA CYS A 170 -3.03 -0.57 0.65
C CYS A 170 -3.40 -0.61 2.14
N ALA A 171 -2.43 -0.89 3.03
CA ALA A 171 -2.64 -0.82 4.47
C ALA A 171 -3.07 0.58 4.93
N ILE A 172 -2.41 1.64 4.43
CA ILE A 172 -2.73 3.03 4.78
C ILE A 172 -4.14 3.37 4.33
N PHE A 173 -4.46 3.06 3.07
CA PHE A 173 -5.79 3.33 2.52
C PHE A 173 -6.89 2.59 3.29
N TRP A 174 -6.66 1.31 3.59
CA TRP A 174 -7.58 0.51 4.40
C TRP A 174 -7.80 1.12 5.79
N HIS A 175 -6.74 1.53 6.47
CA HIS A 175 -6.81 2.15 7.81
C HIS A 175 -7.56 3.48 7.78
N THR A 176 -7.18 4.39 6.89
CA THR A 176 -7.83 5.71 6.74
C THR A 176 -9.33 5.58 6.50
N LEU A 177 -9.74 4.65 5.64
CA LEU A 177 -11.16 4.42 5.36
C LEU A 177 -11.90 3.80 6.55
N SER A 178 -11.26 2.86 7.25
CA SER A 178 -11.83 2.21 8.44
C SER A 178 -12.05 3.21 9.57
N MET A 179 -11.11 4.13 9.79
CA MET A 179 -11.26 5.22 10.76
C MET A 179 -12.41 6.14 10.37
N LYS A 180 -12.49 6.57 9.10
CA LYS A 180 -13.63 7.37 8.62
C LYS A 180 -14.98 6.68 8.82
N LEU A 181 -15.05 5.36 8.60
CA LEU A 181 -16.27 4.59 8.81
C LEU A 181 -16.66 4.51 10.30
N LYS A 182 -15.69 4.41 11.21
CA LYS A 182 -15.93 4.32 12.66
C LYS A 182 -16.50 5.61 13.26
N TYR A 183 -16.15 6.76 12.69
CA TYR A 183 -16.60 8.08 13.17
C TYR A 183 -17.82 8.64 12.41
N LYS A 184 -18.54 7.79 11.68
CA LYS A 184 -19.83 8.08 11.05
C LYS A 184 -20.97 7.36 11.74
#